data_AF-A0A927SH56-F1
#
_entry.id   AF-A0A927SH56-F1
#
_cell.length_a   1.000
_cell.length_b   1.000
_cell.length_c   1.000
_cell.angle_alpha   90.00
_cell.angle_beta   90.00
_cell.angle_gamma   90.00
#
_symmetry.space_group_name_H-M   'P 1'
#
loop_
_entity.id
_entity.type
_entity.pdbx_description
1 polymer ?
#
loop_
_entity_poly.entity_id
_entity_poly.type
_entity_poly.pdbx_seq_one_letter_code
_entity_poly.pdbx_strand_id
1 'polypeptide(L)'
;MNTFTPTWENVKPLGRTQQLEDSLWLCFSGTGAEFTAECTQLSITMAGDSAVSAPANRTRLAIEVNGLRVVDDMLDAAEKTYAVWESDAPQNLTVRIIKLSETAMSTCAIKAITTDAASIQPTPARSRRIEFIGDSITCGYGADDEVAEHSFTTATENVTHSYAYKTAQALDADYSMVSISGYGIISGYTGTGESKVTAQLLPTYYEKLGFSYAWYQGQTPANVAWDFAAYTPDLIVVNLGTNDDSYTRDDPERQEDYRAQYTEFLKVIRHNNPEARILCTLGIMGDRLYPQVEKAVAAYSGETGDTNISCMKFDVQLFSDGYSADWHPSQKTHTKAADKLTRHITQLMGW
;
A
#
# COMPACT_ATOMS: atom_id res chain seq x y z
N MET A 1 -32.87 4.66 -10.09
CA MET A 1 -31.48 4.30 -9.73
C MET A 1 -30.90 3.44 -10.83
N ASN A 2 -29.78 3.88 -11.41
CA ASN A 2 -28.93 3.11 -12.30
C ASN A 2 -27.88 2.37 -11.47
N THR A 3 -27.41 1.22 -11.95
CA THR A 3 -26.34 0.45 -11.31
C THR A 3 -25.20 0.26 -12.30
N PHE A 4 -23.99 0.61 -11.86
CA PHE A 4 -22.76 0.48 -12.63
C PHE A 4 -21.86 -0.57 -11.98
N THR A 5 -21.41 -1.53 -12.76
CA THR A 5 -20.23 -2.34 -12.40
C THR A 5 -19.01 -1.45 -12.56
N PRO A 6 -18.11 -1.38 -11.56
CA PRO A 6 -16.91 -0.56 -11.65
C PRO A 6 -15.95 -1.17 -12.68
N THR A 7 -15.65 -0.40 -13.72
CA THR A 7 -14.67 -0.73 -14.75
C THR A 7 -13.68 0.42 -14.89
N TRP A 8 -12.51 0.18 -15.45
CA TRP A 8 -11.54 1.26 -15.68
C TRP A 8 -12.04 2.34 -16.66
N GLU A 9 -13.15 2.09 -17.37
CA GLU A 9 -13.80 3.10 -18.22
C GLU A 9 -14.64 4.10 -17.41
N ASN A 10 -15.16 3.71 -16.25
CA ASN A 10 -16.12 4.51 -15.49
C ASN A 10 -15.63 4.91 -14.08
N VAL A 11 -14.54 4.31 -13.60
CA VAL A 11 -13.83 4.71 -12.38
C VAL A 11 -12.32 4.73 -12.60
N LYS A 12 -11.61 5.65 -11.93
CA LYS A 12 -10.15 5.66 -11.89
C LYS A 12 -9.70 4.64 -10.82
N PRO A 13 -8.94 3.59 -11.17
CA PRO A 13 -8.41 2.66 -10.17
C PRO A 13 -7.36 3.34 -9.28
N LEU A 14 -7.33 2.96 -8.00
CA LEU A 14 -6.28 3.36 -7.06
C LEU A 14 -5.40 2.14 -6.76
N GLY A 15 -4.09 2.26 -6.95
CA GLY A 15 -3.15 1.15 -6.80
C GLY A 15 -3.44 -0.04 -7.73
N ARG A 16 -2.90 -1.21 -7.35
CA ARG A 16 -3.03 -2.45 -8.14
C ARG A 16 -4.41 -3.08 -7.95
N THR A 17 -5.26 -2.97 -8.96
CA THR A 17 -6.62 -3.53 -8.97
C THR A 17 -6.82 -4.46 -10.15
N GLN A 18 -7.72 -5.43 -10.03
CA GLN A 18 -8.07 -6.33 -11.12
C GLN A 18 -9.55 -6.18 -11.45
N GLN A 19 -9.86 -5.79 -12.68
CA GLN A 19 -11.23 -5.85 -13.18
C GLN A 19 -11.62 -7.30 -13.40
N LEU A 20 -12.72 -7.73 -12.77
CA LEU A 20 -13.38 -9.01 -12.98
C LEU A 20 -14.65 -8.78 -13.80
N GLU A 21 -15.38 -9.85 -14.13
CA GLU A 21 -16.62 -9.76 -14.91
C GLU A 21 -17.69 -8.92 -14.20
N ASP A 22 -17.76 -9.01 -12.87
CA ASP A 22 -18.85 -8.43 -12.06
C ASP A 22 -18.38 -7.45 -10.98
N SER A 23 -17.07 -7.16 -10.90
CA SER A 23 -16.51 -6.39 -9.79
C SER A 23 -15.10 -5.87 -10.08
N LEU A 24 -14.63 -4.91 -9.27
CA LEU A 24 -13.24 -4.45 -9.25
C LEU A 24 -12.57 -4.96 -7.97
N TRP A 25 -11.61 -5.87 -8.11
CA TRP A 25 -10.94 -6.53 -6.99
C TRP A 25 -9.79 -5.67 -6.44
N LEU A 26 -9.78 -5.51 -5.10
CA LEU A 26 -8.89 -4.66 -4.32
C LEU A 26 -8.04 -5.55 -3.38
N CYS A 27 -6.73 -5.53 -3.56
CA CYS A 27 -5.82 -6.44 -2.83
C CYS A 27 -4.92 -5.68 -1.85
N PHE A 28 -3.91 -4.96 -2.35
CA PHE A 28 -2.99 -4.18 -1.51
C PHE A 28 -3.67 -3.07 -0.69
N SER A 29 -3.01 -2.64 0.38
CA SER A 29 -3.40 -1.45 1.13
C SER A 29 -3.56 -0.25 0.18
N GLY A 30 -4.57 0.57 0.42
CA GLY A 30 -4.80 1.80 -0.35
C GLY A 30 -5.39 1.56 -1.74
N THR A 31 -5.64 0.31 -2.15
CA THR A 31 -6.32 0.01 -3.40
C THR A 31 -7.79 0.43 -3.34
N GLY A 32 -8.36 0.77 -4.49
CA GLY A 32 -9.69 1.35 -4.52
C GLY A 32 -10.10 1.91 -5.87
N ALA A 33 -11.04 2.85 -5.84
CA ALA A 33 -11.50 3.56 -7.03
C ALA A 33 -11.93 4.99 -6.70
N GLU A 34 -11.79 5.89 -7.68
CA GLU A 34 -12.22 7.28 -7.59
C GLU A 34 -13.02 7.69 -8.83
N PHE A 35 -14.15 8.37 -8.64
CA PHE A 35 -15.04 8.78 -9.74
C PHE A 35 -15.86 10.01 -9.38
N THR A 36 -16.49 10.61 -10.38
CA THR A 36 -17.45 11.69 -10.21
C THR A 36 -18.85 11.30 -10.65
N ALA A 37 -19.85 11.84 -9.96
CA ALA A 37 -21.26 11.69 -10.32
C ALA A 37 -22.04 12.96 -9.96
N GLU A 38 -23.01 13.34 -10.80
CA GLU A 38 -24.02 14.35 -10.46
C GLU A 38 -25.31 13.65 -10.05
N CYS A 39 -25.62 13.64 -8.76
CA CYS A 39 -26.71 12.80 -8.22
C CYS A 39 -27.36 13.37 -6.97
N THR A 40 -28.56 12.88 -6.66
CA THR A 40 -29.20 13.10 -5.34
C THR A 40 -28.93 11.95 -4.40
N GLN A 41 -28.76 10.73 -4.91
CA GLN A 41 -28.56 9.51 -4.14
C GLN A 41 -27.40 8.68 -4.69
N LEU A 42 -26.59 8.13 -3.79
CA LEU A 42 -25.49 7.24 -4.14
C LEU A 42 -25.30 6.18 -3.06
N SER A 43 -25.18 4.92 -3.48
CA SER A 43 -24.80 3.80 -2.63
C SER A 43 -23.73 2.95 -3.30
N ILE A 44 -22.89 2.31 -2.47
CA ILE A 44 -21.77 1.48 -2.93
C ILE A 44 -21.92 0.10 -2.30
N THR A 45 -21.95 -0.94 -3.13
CA THR A 45 -21.95 -2.34 -2.69
C THR A 45 -20.53 -2.88 -2.75
N MET A 46 -20.01 -3.26 -1.59
CA MET A 46 -18.73 -3.93 -1.42
C MET A 46 -18.94 -5.43 -1.25
N ALA A 47 -18.03 -6.24 -1.78
CA ALA A 47 -17.98 -7.67 -1.57
C ALA A 47 -16.74 -8.05 -0.76
N GLY A 48 -16.92 -8.83 0.30
CA GLY A 48 -15.83 -9.33 1.13
C GLY A 48 -15.32 -10.67 0.64
N ASP A 49 -14.06 -10.97 0.94
CA ASP A 49 -13.46 -12.27 0.65
C ASP A 49 -13.75 -13.32 1.75
N SER A 50 -13.05 -14.45 1.73
CA SER A 50 -13.26 -15.50 2.74
C SER A 50 -12.95 -15.07 4.20
N ALA A 51 -12.25 -13.96 4.42
CA ALA A 51 -11.92 -13.45 5.75
C ALA A 51 -13.06 -12.71 6.45
N VAL A 52 -14.23 -12.50 5.81
CA VAL A 52 -15.40 -11.84 6.44
C VAL A 52 -15.84 -12.50 7.76
N SER A 53 -15.55 -13.79 7.92
CA SER A 53 -15.84 -14.57 9.13
C SER A 53 -14.77 -14.48 10.24
N ALA A 54 -13.65 -13.79 10.00
CA ALA A 54 -12.51 -13.65 10.91
C ALA A 54 -12.38 -12.19 11.39
N PRO A 55 -13.00 -11.81 12.54
CA PRO A 55 -13.12 -10.40 12.95
C PRO A 55 -11.81 -9.60 12.99
N ALA A 56 -10.69 -10.21 13.38
CA ALA A 56 -9.39 -9.55 13.43
C ALA A 56 -8.75 -9.29 12.05
N ASN A 57 -9.22 -9.98 11.00
CA ASN A 57 -8.63 -9.99 9.66
C ASN A 57 -9.57 -9.41 8.58
N ARG A 58 -10.79 -9.01 8.95
CA ARG A 58 -11.78 -8.43 8.04
C ARG A 58 -11.19 -7.23 7.30
N THR A 59 -11.65 -6.99 6.08
CA THR A 59 -11.22 -5.79 5.37
C THR A 59 -11.77 -4.56 6.07
N ARG A 60 -10.89 -3.62 6.41
CA ARG A 60 -11.29 -2.27 6.78
C ARG A 60 -11.30 -1.40 5.52
N LEU A 61 -12.34 -0.60 5.34
CA LEU A 61 -12.49 0.29 4.19
C LEU A 61 -12.96 1.67 4.60
N ALA A 62 -12.67 2.65 3.75
CA ALA A 62 -13.23 3.99 3.84
C ALA A 62 -13.89 4.40 2.52
N ILE A 63 -14.94 5.23 2.62
CA ILE A 63 -15.56 5.92 1.50
C ILE A 63 -15.56 7.42 1.82
N GLU A 64 -15.01 8.21 0.91
CA GLU A 64 -14.93 9.67 0.99
C GLU A 64 -15.81 10.30 -0.09
N VAL A 65 -16.53 11.36 0.27
CA VAL A 65 -17.32 12.19 -0.66
C VAL A 65 -16.82 13.62 -0.57
N ASN A 66 -16.37 14.20 -1.68
CA ASN A 66 -15.78 15.54 -1.75
C ASN A 66 -14.64 15.74 -0.73
N GLY A 67 -13.84 14.70 -0.52
CA GLY A 67 -12.72 14.68 0.43
C GLY A 67 -13.10 14.46 1.90
N LEU A 68 -14.39 14.28 2.21
CA LEU A 68 -14.86 13.99 3.57
C LEU A 68 -15.16 12.50 3.73
N ARG A 69 -14.54 11.85 4.72
CA ARG A 69 -14.81 10.45 5.03
C ARG A 69 -16.23 10.31 5.61
N VAL A 70 -17.08 9.57 4.91
CA VAL A 70 -18.47 9.29 5.30
C VAL A 70 -18.68 7.83 5.72
N VAL A 71 -17.78 6.93 5.32
CA VAL A 71 -17.72 5.54 5.80
C VAL A 71 -16.31 5.25 6.26
N ASP A 72 -16.19 4.61 7.42
CA ASP A 72 -15.01 3.90 7.92
C ASP A 72 -15.56 2.65 8.62
N ASP A 73 -15.39 1.48 8.00
CA ASP A 73 -16.11 0.28 8.45
C ASP A 73 -15.31 -1.01 8.20
N MET A 74 -15.66 -2.03 8.97
CA MET A 74 -15.19 -3.41 8.80
C MET A 74 -16.19 -4.17 7.94
N LEU A 75 -15.70 -4.74 6.84
CA LEU A 75 -16.51 -5.57 5.95
C LEU A 75 -16.73 -6.95 6.60
N ASP A 76 -17.90 -7.10 7.22
CA ASP A 76 -18.26 -8.23 8.07
C ASP A 76 -19.28 -9.19 7.42
N ALA A 77 -19.59 -8.97 6.15
CA ALA A 77 -20.51 -9.78 5.36
C ALA A 77 -19.95 -10.01 3.96
N ALA A 78 -20.41 -11.08 3.30
CA ALA A 78 -20.01 -11.40 1.92
C ALA A 78 -20.33 -10.25 0.96
N GLU A 79 -21.44 -9.54 1.18
CA GLU A 79 -21.80 -8.31 0.49
C GLU A 79 -22.41 -7.32 1.47
N LYS A 80 -22.01 -6.04 1.37
CA LYS A 80 -22.52 -4.96 2.20
C LYS A 80 -22.71 -3.71 1.36
N THR A 81 -23.89 -3.09 1.47
CA THR A 81 -24.20 -1.86 0.74
C THR A 81 -24.21 -0.69 1.70
N TYR A 82 -23.45 0.34 1.35
CA TYR A 82 -23.34 1.59 2.08
C TYR A 82 -24.16 2.66 1.37
N ALA A 83 -25.08 3.31 2.08
CA ALA A 83 -25.67 4.57 1.62
C ALA A 83 -24.64 5.69 1.85
N VAL A 84 -24.16 6.28 0.75
CA VAL A 84 -22.99 7.18 0.74
C VAL A 84 -23.43 8.65 0.60
N TRP A 85 -24.51 8.91 -0.12
CA TRP A 85 -25.02 10.26 -0.32
C TRP A 85 -26.55 10.27 -0.46
N GLU A 86 -27.17 11.30 0.14
CA GLU A 86 -28.57 11.65 -0.06
C GLU A 86 -28.75 13.17 0.07
N SER A 87 -29.52 13.79 -0.82
CA SER A 87 -29.78 15.23 -0.82
C SER A 87 -31.06 15.58 -1.59
N ASP A 88 -31.63 16.75 -1.34
CA ASP A 88 -32.90 17.20 -1.98
C ASP A 88 -32.73 17.61 -3.46
N ALA A 89 -31.51 17.92 -3.90
CA ALA A 89 -31.20 18.38 -5.26
C ALA A 89 -29.86 17.81 -5.73
N PRO A 90 -29.68 17.56 -7.05
CA PRO A 90 -28.46 16.97 -7.57
C PRO A 90 -27.20 17.75 -7.17
N GLN A 91 -26.16 17.03 -6.77
CA GLN A 91 -24.85 17.60 -6.46
C GLN A 91 -23.75 16.88 -7.24
N ASN A 92 -22.72 17.64 -7.62
CA ASN A 92 -21.49 17.07 -8.16
C ASN A 92 -20.65 16.51 -7.02
N LEU A 93 -20.47 15.19 -7.04
CA LEU A 93 -19.69 14.44 -6.06
C LEU A 93 -18.39 13.96 -6.69
N THR A 94 -17.30 14.04 -5.95
CA THR A 94 -16.12 13.19 -6.12
C THR A 94 -16.16 12.13 -5.04
N VAL A 95 -16.24 10.87 -5.43
CA VAL A 95 -16.32 9.72 -4.52
C VAL A 95 -15.03 8.93 -4.62
N ARG A 96 -14.44 8.61 -3.47
CA ARG A 96 -13.25 7.78 -3.35
C ARG A 96 -13.52 6.61 -2.41
N ILE A 97 -13.28 5.40 -2.87
CA ILE A 97 -13.37 4.16 -2.09
C ILE A 97 -11.95 3.67 -1.87
N ILE A 98 -11.55 3.39 -0.62
CA ILE A 98 -10.20 2.95 -0.29
C ILE A 98 -10.26 1.74 0.65
N LYS A 99 -9.53 0.68 0.31
CA LYS A 99 -9.19 -0.41 1.22
C LYS A 99 -8.10 0.06 2.19
N LEU A 100 -8.40 0.11 3.48
CA LEU A 100 -7.47 0.62 4.51
C LEU A 100 -6.49 -0.44 5.01
N SER A 101 -6.97 -1.68 5.16
CA SER A 101 -6.18 -2.80 5.68
C SER A 101 -5.29 -3.46 4.61
N GLU A 102 -4.30 -4.23 5.04
CA GLU A 102 -3.31 -4.88 4.20
C GLU A 102 -3.82 -6.11 3.46
N THR A 103 -3.06 -6.53 2.45
CA THR A 103 -3.42 -7.64 1.55
C THR A 103 -3.38 -9.00 2.23
N ALA A 104 -2.44 -9.22 3.16
CA ALA A 104 -2.21 -10.55 3.74
C ALA A 104 -3.45 -11.07 4.47
N MET A 105 -4.16 -10.18 5.16
CA MET A 105 -5.28 -10.52 6.03
C MET A 105 -6.58 -10.69 5.26
N SER A 106 -6.83 -9.81 4.30
CA SER A 106 -8.02 -9.85 3.46
C SER A 106 -7.88 -8.98 2.21
N THR A 107 -8.76 -9.26 1.27
CA THR A 107 -9.05 -8.53 0.04
C THR A 107 -10.55 -8.21 0.00
N CYS A 108 -10.96 -7.27 -0.83
CA CYS A 108 -12.38 -7.00 -1.06
C CYS A 108 -12.59 -6.56 -2.51
N ALA A 109 -13.84 -6.42 -2.93
CA ALA A 109 -14.14 -5.91 -4.26
C ALA A 109 -15.23 -4.85 -4.21
N ILE A 110 -15.19 -3.89 -5.13
CA ILE A 110 -16.32 -3.00 -5.40
C ILE A 110 -17.21 -3.75 -6.37
N LYS A 111 -18.44 -4.08 -5.97
CA LYS A 111 -19.37 -4.87 -6.77
C LYS A 111 -20.31 -4.00 -7.58
N ALA A 112 -20.84 -2.95 -6.97
CA ALA A 112 -21.80 -2.07 -7.63
C ALA A 112 -21.73 -0.64 -7.10
N ILE A 113 -21.91 0.31 -8.01
CA ILE A 113 -22.17 1.72 -7.71
C ILE A 113 -23.59 2.01 -8.17
N THR A 114 -24.49 2.34 -7.24
CA THR A 114 -25.90 2.60 -7.54
C THR A 114 -26.23 4.05 -7.25
N THR A 115 -26.75 4.76 -8.26
CA THR A 115 -27.02 6.19 -8.18
C THR A 115 -28.15 6.61 -9.13
N ASP A 116 -28.80 7.73 -8.91
CA ASP A 116 -29.76 8.32 -9.85
C ASP A 116 -29.08 9.09 -11.00
N ALA A 117 -27.75 9.26 -10.97
CA ALA A 117 -27.00 9.81 -12.11
C ALA A 117 -27.14 8.95 -13.38
N ALA A 118 -27.18 9.60 -14.54
CA ALA A 118 -27.20 8.93 -15.84
C ALA A 118 -25.87 8.22 -16.17
N SER A 119 -24.75 8.71 -15.63
CA SER A 119 -23.42 8.13 -15.80
C SER A 119 -22.52 8.49 -14.61
N ILE A 120 -21.49 7.69 -14.39
CA ILE A 120 -20.33 8.03 -13.55
C ILE A 120 -19.08 8.16 -14.45
N GLN A 121 -18.11 8.97 -14.02
CA GLN A 121 -16.90 9.22 -14.80
C GLN A 121 -15.65 9.04 -13.94
N PRO A 122 -14.56 8.46 -14.45
CA PRO A 122 -13.30 8.41 -13.71
C PRO A 122 -12.79 9.83 -13.46
N THR A 123 -12.18 10.06 -12.31
CA THR A 123 -11.44 11.32 -12.11
C THR A 123 -10.20 11.35 -13.00
N PRO A 124 -9.66 12.54 -13.34
CA PRO A 124 -8.40 12.63 -14.07
C PRO A 124 -7.25 11.96 -13.32
N ALA A 125 -6.34 11.35 -14.07
CA ALA A 125 -5.05 10.91 -13.55
C ALA A 125 -4.23 12.13 -13.10
N ARG A 126 -3.47 11.96 -12.02
CA ARG A 126 -2.49 12.96 -11.56
C ARG A 126 -1.28 12.92 -12.48
N SER A 127 -0.57 14.03 -12.59
CA SER A 127 0.65 14.13 -13.40
C SER A 127 1.86 13.43 -12.79
N ARG A 128 1.74 12.98 -11.52
CA ARG A 128 2.80 12.33 -10.76
C ARG A 128 2.30 10.98 -10.28
N ARG A 129 3.13 9.95 -10.40
CA ARG A 129 2.83 8.57 -10.00
C ARG A 129 3.97 8.02 -9.16
N ILE A 130 3.65 7.53 -7.97
CA ILE A 130 4.62 6.91 -7.06
C ILE A 130 4.19 5.47 -6.76
N GLU A 131 5.10 4.51 -6.81
CA GLU A 131 4.87 3.18 -6.22
C GLU A 131 5.71 3.04 -4.94
N PHE A 132 5.08 2.67 -3.83
CA PHE A 132 5.76 2.39 -2.57
C PHE A 132 5.83 0.89 -2.36
N ILE A 133 7.04 0.37 -2.19
CA ILE A 133 7.34 -1.02 -1.93
C ILE A 133 7.82 -1.12 -0.49
N GLY A 134 7.16 -1.91 0.37
CA GLY A 134 7.56 -1.94 1.78
C GLY A 134 6.89 -3.01 2.63
N ASP A 135 7.00 -2.85 3.94
CA ASP A 135 6.44 -3.77 4.94
C ASP A 135 5.28 -3.12 5.72
N SER A 136 5.09 -3.53 6.98
CA SER A 136 4.04 -3.06 7.89
C SER A 136 4.04 -1.54 8.08
N ILE A 137 5.22 -0.90 7.99
CA ILE A 137 5.34 0.55 8.08
C ILE A 137 4.66 1.23 6.88
N THR A 138 4.70 0.61 5.71
CA THR A 138 4.03 1.13 4.50
C THR A 138 2.54 0.80 4.53
N CYS A 139 2.15 -0.35 5.11
CA CYS A 139 0.76 -0.73 5.32
C CYS A 139 0.00 0.21 6.28
N GLY A 140 0.70 0.90 7.19
CA GLY A 140 0.07 1.69 8.25
C GLY A 140 -0.42 0.80 9.40
N TYR A 141 0.33 -0.28 9.69
CA TYR A 141 0.04 -1.25 10.74
C TYR A 141 -0.18 -0.56 12.09
N GLY A 142 -1.32 -0.83 12.72
CA GLY A 142 -1.66 -0.31 14.04
C GLY A 142 -1.75 1.22 14.13
N ALA A 143 -1.74 1.95 13.01
CA ALA A 143 -1.64 3.41 13.01
C ALA A 143 -2.80 4.12 13.74
N ASP A 144 -3.94 3.45 13.96
CA ASP A 144 -5.09 3.97 14.71
C ASP A 144 -5.13 3.48 16.18
N ASP A 145 -4.09 2.78 16.64
CA ASP A 145 -3.94 2.33 18.02
C ASP A 145 -2.58 2.73 18.58
N GLU A 146 -2.52 3.89 19.25
CA GLU A 146 -1.29 4.46 19.84
C GLU A 146 -0.93 3.85 21.21
N VAL A 147 -1.17 2.54 21.38
CA VAL A 147 -0.77 1.75 22.55
C VAL A 147 0.19 0.64 22.11
N ALA A 148 1.46 0.76 22.49
CA ALA A 148 2.55 -0.10 22.01
C ALA A 148 2.37 -1.59 22.34
N GLU A 149 1.73 -1.88 23.46
CA GLU A 149 1.52 -3.23 23.99
C GLU A 149 0.31 -3.94 23.39
N HIS A 150 -0.54 -3.24 22.65
CA HIS A 150 -1.61 -3.88 21.90
C HIS A 150 -1.05 -4.64 20.71
N SER A 151 -1.77 -5.69 20.32
CA SER A 151 -1.43 -6.52 19.16
C SER A 151 -2.27 -6.16 17.95
N PHE A 152 -1.74 -6.50 16.78
CA PHE A 152 -2.42 -6.29 15.50
C PHE A 152 -3.88 -6.71 15.42
N THR A 153 -4.65 -5.84 14.79
CA THR A 153 -5.91 -6.17 14.12
C THR A 153 -6.08 -5.22 12.94
N THR A 154 -6.67 -5.72 11.85
CA THR A 154 -7.05 -4.92 10.67
C THR A 154 -7.93 -3.71 11.01
N ALA A 155 -8.65 -3.76 12.14
CA ALA A 155 -9.44 -2.63 12.64
C ALA A 155 -8.61 -1.42 13.06
N THR A 156 -7.32 -1.61 13.38
CA THR A 156 -6.39 -0.56 13.84
C THR A 156 -5.37 -0.18 12.76
N GLU A 157 -5.30 -0.94 11.68
CA GLU A 157 -4.46 -0.64 10.54
C GLU A 157 -5.14 0.39 9.62
N ASN A 158 -4.37 1.37 9.17
CA ASN A 158 -4.88 2.44 8.33
C ASN A 158 -3.77 3.02 7.44
N VAL A 159 -3.74 2.57 6.18
CA VAL A 159 -2.80 3.04 5.16
C VAL A 159 -2.84 4.56 4.95
N THR A 160 -4.00 5.21 5.17
CA THR A 160 -4.10 6.67 4.96
C THR A 160 -3.33 7.48 6.00
N HIS A 161 -2.92 6.84 7.09
CA HIS A 161 -2.05 7.43 8.10
C HIS A 161 -0.56 7.10 7.91
N SER A 162 -0.23 6.22 6.96
CA SER A 162 1.15 5.83 6.67
C SER A 162 1.94 6.97 6.02
N TYR A 163 3.26 6.93 6.18
CA TYR A 163 4.17 7.93 5.59
C TYR A 163 4.05 7.95 4.06
N ALA A 164 3.80 6.78 3.45
CA ALA A 164 3.70 6.61 2.01
C ALA A 164 2.46 7.34 1.46
N TYR A 165 1.28 7.09 2.04
CA TYR A 165 0.07 7.77 1.62
C TYR A 165 0.16 9.28 1.84
N LYS A 166 0.62 9.71 3.02
CA LYS A 166 0.82 11.13 3.34
C LYS A 166 1.78 11.82 2.36
N THR A 167 2.85 11.15 1.95
CA THR A 167 3.80 11.67 0.94
C THR A 167 3.12 11.82 -0.43
N ALA A 168 2.37 10.82 -0.88
CA ALA A 168 1.65 10.89 -2.15
C ALA A 168 0.63 12.04 -2.17
N GLN A 169 -0.13 12.22 -1.08
CA GLN A 169 -1.07 13.34 -0.94
C GLN A 169 -0.34 14.70 -0.95
N ALA A 170 0.77 14.83 -0.22
CA ALA A 170 1.55 16.08 -0.16
C ALA A 170 2.15 16.47 -1.52
N LEU A 171 2.43 15.50 -2.39
CA LEU A 171 2.98 15.71 -3.73
C LEU A 171 1.91 15.77 -4.83
N ASP A 172 0.63 15.65 -4.49
CA ASP A 172 -0.48 15.52 -5.42
C ASP A 172 -0.25 14.40 -6.47
N ALA A 173 0.19 13.23 -6.00
CA ALA A 173 0.51 12.09 -6.83
C ALA A 173 -0.54 10.97 -6.71
N ASP A 174 -0.84 10.31 -7.84
CA ASP A 174 -1.44 8.99 -7.81
C ASP A 174 -0.41 8.01 -7.20
N TYR A 175 -0.91 6.96 -6.55
CA TYR A 175 -0.06 6.03 -5.80
C TYR A 175 -0.40 4.57 -6.06
N SER A 176 0.60 3.71 -5.82
CA SER A 176 0.48 2.26 -5.68
C SER A 176 1.21 1.84 -4.40
N MET A 177 0.62 0.96 -3.60
CA MET A 177 1.26 0.36 -2.44
C MET A 177 1.48 -1.13 -2.72
N VAL A 178 2.72 -1.58 -2.59
CA VAL A 178 3.11 -2.98 -2.69
C VAL A 178 3.77 -3.34 -1.36
N SER A 179 2.93 -3.57 -0.35
CA SER A 179 3.41 -3.79 1.01
C SER A 179 2.69 -4.93 1.72
N ILE A 180 3.45 -5.65 2.55
CA ILE A 180 2.98 -6.81 3.30
C ILE A 180 3.67 -6.81 4.67
N SER A 181 2.91 -6.82 5.76
CA SER A 181 3.45 -6.75 7.11
C SER A 181 4.32 -7.97 7.45
N GLY A 182 5.48 -7.72 8.06
CA GLY A 182 6.42 -8.77 8.45
C GLY A 182 7.28 -9.33 7.32
N TYR A 183 7.13 -8.88 6.07
CA TYR A 183 7.87 -9.40 4.92
C TYR A 183 9.18 -8.64 4.72
N GLY A 184 10.23 -9.35 4.31
CA GLY A 184 11.54 -8.78 4.00
C GLY A 184 12.05 -9.16 2.61
N ILE A 185 13.34 -8.93 2.39
CA ILE A 185 14.05 -9.32 1.16
C ILE A 185 14.54 -10.76 1.23
N ILE A 186 15.18 -11.14 2.32
CA ILE A 186 15.76 -12.48 2.56
C ILE A 186 15.07 -13.24 3.70
N SER A 187 14.37 -12.52 4.59
CA SER A 187 13.63 -13.11 5.70
C SER A 187 12.47 -12.23 6.10
N GLY A 188 11.33 -12.84 6.40
CA GLY A 188 10.33 -12.19 7.24
C GLY A 188 10.81 -12.02 8.69
N TYR A 189 9.99 -11.35 9.51
CA TYR A 189 10.29 -11.07 10.91
C TYR A 189 10.53 -12.35 11.71
N THR A 190 11.57 -12.36 12.54
CA THR A 190 11.88 -13.45 13.47
C THR A 190 12.29 -12.91 14.83
N GLY A 191 11.58 -13.35 15.88
CA GLY A 191 11.90 -12.94 17.25
C GLY A 191 13.22 -13.53 17.77
N THR A 192 13.60 -14.73 17.33
CA THR A 192 14.81 -15.42 17.83
C THR A 192 16.04 -15.13 16.97
N GLY A 193 15.86 -14.81 15.69
CA GLY A 193 16.96 -14.61 14.74
C GLY A 193 17.74 -15.89 14.42
N GLU A 194 17.25 -17.06 14.85
CA GLU A 194 17.96 -18.33 14.66
C GLU A 194 17.82 -18.84 13.22
N SER A 195 16.64 -18.67 12.62
CA SER A 195 16.32 -19.14 11.26
C SER A 195 15.68 -18.04 10.41
N LYS A 196 15.94 -18.06 9.10
CA LYS A 196 15.25 -17.22 8.11
C LYS A 196 13.79 -17.66 7.99
N VAL A 197 12.90 -16.69 7.80
CA VAL A 197 11.49 -16.93 7.45
C VAL A 197 11.31 -16.71 5.94
N THR A 198 11.67 -17.72 5.15
CA THR A 198 11.70 -17.63 3.68
C THR A 198 10.31 -17.68 3.02
N ALA A 199 9.25 -17.95 3.79
CA ALA A 199 7.88 -17.86 3.31
C ALA A 199 7.35 -16.42 3.23
N GLN A 200 8.05 -15.45 3.82
CA GLN A 200 7.62 -14.06 3.98
C GLN A 200 8.59 -13.10 3.26
N LEU A 201 8.74 -13.31 1.95
CA LEU A 201 9.62 -12.51 1.10
C LEU A 201 8.78 -11.67 0.14
N LEU A 202 8.90 -10.35 0.24
CA LEU A 202 8.16 -9.44 -0.65
C LEU A 202 8.54 -9.61 -2.14
N PRO A 203 9.82 -9.84 -2.52
CA PRO A 203 10.18 -10.06 -3.92
C PRO A 203 9.34 -11.13 -4.64
N THR A 204 8.91 -12.18 -3.94
CA THR A 204 8.03 -13.25 -4.45
C THR A 204 6.70 -12.73 -5.00
N TYR A 205 6.19 -11.63 -4.44
CA TYR A 205 4.86 -11.09 -4.74
C TYR A 205 4.91 -9.77 -5.51
N TYR A 206 6.10 -9.25 -5.84
CA TYR A 206 6.24 -7.97 -6.54
C TYR A 206 5.63 -7.98 -7.95
N GLU A 207 5.66 -9.11 -8.65
CA GLU A 207 5.08 -9.25 -10.00
C GLU A 207 3.64 -9.79 -9.96
N LYS A 208 3.03 -9.84 -8.76
CA LYS A 208 1.67 -10.32 -8.53
C LYS A 208 0.71 -9.17 -8.23
N LEU A 209 -0.59 -9.45 -8.35
CA LEU A 209 -1.64 -8.54 -7.92
C LEU A 209 -1.61 -8.30 -6.40
N GLY A 210 -1.11 -9.27 -5.65
CA GLY A 210 -0.90 -9.17 -4.21
C GLY A 210 -0.64 -10.52 -3.55
N PHE A 211 -0.80 -10.59 -2.24
CA PHE A 211 -0.76 -11.81 -1.45
C PHE A 211 -1.88 -11.80 -0.41
N SER A 212 -2.58 -12.90 -0.20
CA SER A 212 -3.56 -13.02 0.87
C SER A 212 -3.66 -14.46 1.35
N TYR A 213 -3.90 -14.65 2.65
CA TYR A 213 -4.29 -15.94 3.22
C TYR A 213 -5.75 -16.29 2.91
N ALA A 214 -6.55 -15.28 2.52
CA ALA A 214 -7.93 -15.42 2.11
C ALA A 214 -8.07 -15.46 0.58
N TRP A 215 -9.28 -15.71 0.09
CA TRP A 215 -9.59 -15.84 -1.33
C TRP A 215 -10.92 -15.18 -1.66
N TYR A 216 -11.01 -14.63 -2.86
CA TYR A 216 -12.22 -14.05 -3.43
C TYR A 216 -12.55 -14.76 -4.74
N GLN A 217 -13.81 -15.20 -4.90
CA GLN A 217 -14.27 -15.99 -6.06
C GLN A 217 -13.36 -17.19 -6.42
N GLY A 218 -12.82 -17.87 -5.39
CA GLY A 218 -11.92 -19.03 -5.56
C GLY A 218 -10.50 -18.69 -6.02
N GLN A 219 -10.13 -17.42 -6.08
CA GLN A 219 -8.80 -16.96 -6.46
C GLN A 219 -8.06 -16.29 -5.28
N THR A 220 -6.74 -16.43 -5.29
CA THR A 220 -5.84 -15.65 -4.42
C THR A 220 -5.05 -14.67 -5.28
N PRO A 221 -4.76 -13.45 -4.79
CA PRO A 221 -4.07 -12.45 -5.59
C PRO A 221 -2.63 -12.84 -5.96
N ALA A 222 -2.04 -13.80 -5.24
CA ALA A 222 -0.72 -14.36 -5.55
C ALA A 222 -0.68 -15.17 -6.86
N ASN A 223 -1.83 -15.65 -7.33
CA ASN A 223 -1.95 -16.42 -8.57
C ASN A 223 -2.20 -15.54 -9.80
N VAL A 224 -2.41 -14.23 -9.61
CA VAL A 224 -2.68 -13.28 -10.68
C VAL A 224 -1.41 -12.45 -10.91
N ALA A 225 -0.91 -12.44 -12.15
CA ALA A 225 0.20 -11.57 -12.53
C ALA A 225 -0.26 -10.11 -12.59
N TRP A 226 0.60 -9.19 -12.15
CA TRP A 226 0.33 -7.76 -12.30
C TRP A 226 0.73 -7.29 -13.70
N ASP A 227 -0.16 -6.54 -14.35
CA ASP A 227 0.16 -5.84 -15.60
C ASP A 227 0.83 -4.50 -15.30
N PHE A 228 2.15 -4.43 -15.45
CA PHE A 228 2.92 -3.21 -15.22
C PHE A 228 2.59 -2.08 -16.22
N ALA A 229 1.91 -2.36 -17.34
CA ALA A 229 1.42 -1.32 -18.23
C ALA A 229 0.20 -0.57 -17.65
N ALA A 230 -0.54 -1.19 -16.71
CA ALA A 230 -1.70 -0.57 -16.08
C ALA A 230 -1.33 0.58 -15.13
N TYR A 231 -0.10 0.60 -14.61
CA TYR A 231 0.42 1.68 -13.78
C TYR A 231 1.94 1.83 -13.94
N THR A 232 2.37 2.88 -14.63
CA THR A 232 3.79 3.19 -14.84
C THR A 232 4.25 4.31 -13.88
N PRO A 233 4.94 4.00 -12.77
CA PRO A 233 5.36 5.03 -11.82
C PRO A 233 6.48 5.90 -12.38
N ASP A 234 6.48 7.18 -12.01
CA ASP A 234 7.62 8.08 -12.27
C ASP A 234 8.72 7.87 -11.21
N LEU A 235 8.30 7.48 -10.00
CA LEU A 235 9.16 7.19 -8.85
C LEU A 235 8.72 5.90 -8.15
N ILE A 236 9.69 5.07 -7.78
CA ILE A 236 9.49 3.91 -6.92
C ILE A 236 10.26 4.12 -5.62
N VAL A 237 9.57 4.06 -4.48
CA VAL A 237 10.18 4.16 -3.15
C VAL A 237 10.22 2.77 -2.53
N VAL A 238 11.40 2.25 -2.23
CA VAL A 238 11.58 0.96 -1.57
C VAL A 238 11.94 1.19 -0.10
N ASN A 239 11.14 0.65 0.82
CA ASN A 239 11.37 0.71 2.26
C ASN A 239 11.24 -0.70 2.85
N LEU A 240 12.29 -1.50 2.65
CA LEU A 240 12.38 -2.87 3.12
C LEU A 240 13.72 -3.10 3.82
N GLY A 241 13.70 -3.86 4.91
CA GLY A 241 14.89 -4.20 5.68
C GLY A 241 14.64 -4.30 7.18
N THR A 242 13.54 -3.73 7.68
CA THR A 242 13.20 -3.81 9.11
C THR A 242 13.03 -5.27 9.55
N ASN A 243 12.33 -6.08 8.77
CA ASN A 243 12.13 -7.49 9.07
C ASN A 243 13.40 -8.31 8.88
N ASP A 244 14.19 -8.00 7.84
CA ASP A 244 15.49 -8.63 7.62
C ASP A 244 16.45 -8.38 8.78
N ASP A 245 16.45 -7.18 9.39
CA ASP A 245 17.32 -6.83 10.53
C ASP A 245 17.11 -7.77 11.74
N SER A 246 15.88 -8.24 11.94
CA SER A 246 15.56 -9.20 13.01
C SER A 246 16.32 -10.52 12.88
N TYR A 247 16.64 -10.92 11.63
CA TYR A 247 17.45 -12.09 11.29
C TYR A 247 18.94 -11.77 11.13
N THR A 248 19.28 -10.70 10.41
CA THR A 248 20.68 -10.37 10.09
C THR A 248 21.44 -9.89 11.33
N ARG A 249 20.83 -9.02 12.14
CA ARG A 249 21.45 -8.39 13.31
C ARG A 249 22.86 -7.89 12.96
N ASP A 250 23.86 -8.16 13.81
CA ASP A 250 25.26 -7.81 13.60
C ASP A 250 26.07 -8.88 12.84
N ASP A 251 25.42 -9.91 12.27
CA ASP A 251 26.09 -10.97 11.51
C ASP A 251 26.48 -10.46 10.11
N PRO A 252 27.78 -10.33 9.80
CA PRO A 252 28.22 -9.75 8.55
C PRO A 252 27.89 -10.62 7.33
N GLU A 253 27.83 -11.95 7.47
CA GLU A 253 27.50 -12.85 6.35
C GLU A 253 26.02 -12.73 5.99
N ARG A 254 25.14 -12.59 7.00
CA ARG A 254 23.71 -12.38 6.77
C ARG A 254 23.43 -10.98 6.20
N GLN A 255 24.13 -9.96 6.68
CA GLN A 255 24.03 -8.61 6.12
C GLN A 255 24.50 -8.57 4.66
N GLU A 256 25.54 -9.33 4.33
CA GLU A 256 26.04 -9.48 2.97
C GLU A 256 25.02 -10.19 2.06
N ASP A 257 24.39 -11.26 2.54
CA ASP A 257 23.31 -11.93 1.82
C ASP A 257 22.10 -11.00 1.58
N TYR A 258 21.69 -10.22 2.60
CA TYR A 258 20.65 -9.20 2.44
C TYR A 258 21.02 -8.21 1.32
N ARG A 259 22.24 -7.68 1.33
CA ARG A 259 22.74 -6.78 0.27
C ARG A 259 22.65 -7.41 -1.12
N ALA A 260 23.12 -8.65 -1.25
CA ALA A 260 23.15 -9.35 -2.54
C ALA A 260 21.73 -9.57 -3.08
N GLN A 261 20.79 -10.07 -2.26
CA GLN A 261 19.42 -10.29 -2.68
C GLN A 261 18.64 -8.99 -2.92
N TYR A 262 18.94 -7.92 -2.16
CA TYR A 262 18.38 -6.60 -2.44
C TYR A 262 18.83 -6.09 -3.81
N THR A 263 20.10 -6.30 -4.16
CA THR A 263 20.66 -5.95 -5.48
C THR A 263 19.93 -6.67 -6.62
N GLU A 264 19.64 -7.96 -6.45
CA GLU A 264 18.83 -8.73 -7.43
C GLU A 264 17.40 -8.20 -7.51
N PHE A 265 16.79 -7.87 -6.37
CA PHE A 265 15.43 -7.32 -6.38
C PHE A 265 15.35 -5.97 -7.09
N LEU A 266 16.38 -5.11 -6.98
CA LEU A 266 16.46 -3.86 -7.75
C LEU A 266 16.46 -4.11 -9.27
N LYS A 267 17.08 -5.20 -9.74
CA LYS A 267 17.03 -5.60 -11.16
C LYS A 267 15.62 -6.00 -11.58
N VAL A 268 14.87 -6.70 -10.72
CA VAL A 268 13.46 -7.06 -10.96
C VAL A 268 12.59 -5.79 -11.04
N ILE A 269 12.78 -4.84 -10.12
CA ILE A 269 12.07 -3.56 -10.14
C ILE A 269 12.36 -2.80 -11.43
N ARG A 270 13.64 -2.66 -11.81
CA ARG A 270 14.04 -1.97 -13.04
C ARG A 270 13.49 -2.67 -14.29
N HIS A 271 13.53 -4.00 -14.34
CA HIS A 271 13.03 -4.76 -15.48
C HIS A 271 11.57 -4.43 -15.78
N ASN A 272 10.75 -4.40 -14.73
CA ASN A 272 9.32 -4.11 -14.83
C ASN A 272 9.01 -2.61 -14.97
N ASN A 273 9.95 -1.72 -14.60
CA ASN A 273 9.79 -0.27 -14.64
C ASN A 273 11.04 0.40 -15.25
N PRO A 274 11.21 0.37 -16.59
CA PRO A 274 12.45 0.78 -17.24
C PRO A 274 12.83 2.25 -17.01
N GLU A 275 11.84 3.14 -16.86
CA GLU A 275 12.05 4.59 -16.81
C GLU A 275 11.99 5.18 -15.39
N ALA A 276 11.32 4.49 -14.45
CA ALA A 276 11.03 5.04 -13.13
C ALA A 276 12.32 5.35 -12.35
N ARG A 277 12.39 6.47 -11.63
CA ARG A 277 13.50 6.64 -10.68
C ARG A 277 13.27 5.71 -9.48
N ILE A 278 14.33 5.08 -8.97
CA ILE A 278 14.24 4.24 -7.76
C ILE A 278 14.85 4.98 -6.57
N LEU A 279 14.14 5.07 -5.46
CA LEU A 279 14.60 5.64 -4.20
C LEU A 279 14.55 4.57 -3.10
N CYS A 280 15.71 4.09 -2.70
CA CYS A 280 15.83 3.12 -1.61
C CYS A 280 15.91 3.85 -0.26
N THR A 281 15.08 3.44 0.67
CA THR A 281 14.93 4.06 1.98
C THR A 281 14.93 3.02 3.08
N LEU A 282 15.39 3.41 4.26
CA LEU A 282 15.28 2.59 5.48
C LEU A 282 15.52 3.50 6.68
N GLY A 283 14.97 3.16 7.85
CA GLY A 283 15.38 3.79 9.11
C GLY A 283 14.30 3.98 10.16
N ILE A 284 13.01 3.96 9.79
CA ILE A 284 11.92 4.37 10.70
C ILE A 284 11.92 3.53 11.99
N MET A 285 11.98 2.20 11.87
CA MET A 285 12.04 1.28 13.03
C MET A 285 13.47 0.76 13.30
N GLY A 286 14.50 1.50 12.89
CA GLY A 286 15.90 1.10 13.01
C GLY A 286 16.64 1.20 11.68
N ASP A 287 17.94 1.51 11.74
CA ASP A 287 18.74 1.88 10.57
C ASP A 287 20.02 1.04 10.39
N ARG A 288 20.19 -0.06 11.14
CA ARG A 288 21.40 -0.92 11.10
C ARG A 288 21.73 -1.43 9.69
N LEU A 289 20.72 -1.81 8.92
CA LEU A 289 20.88 -2.29 7.54
C LEU A 289 20.98 -1.18 6.49
N TYR A 290 20.80 0.10 6.85
CA TYR A 290 20.85 1.19 5.86
C TYR A 290 22.19 1.25 5.09
N PRO A 291 23.36 1.05 5.72
CA PRO A 291 24.62 0.95 4.97
C PRO A 291 24.65 -0.20 3.95
N GLN A 292 23.91 -1.28 4.19
CA GLN A 292 23.80 -2.39 3.23
C GLN A 292 22.87 -2.03 2.06
N VAL A 293 21.82 -1.25 2.30
CA VAL A 293 20.97 -0.67 1.24
C VAL A 293 21.80 0.24 0.33
N GLU A 294 22.65 1.11 0.89
CA GLU A 294 23.56 1.96 0.10
C GLU A 294 24.54 1.13 -0.73
N LYS A 295 25.11 0.07 -0.15
CA LYS A 295 26.00 -0.84 -0.88
C LYS A 295 25.26 -1.64 -1.95
N ALA A 296 24.00 -2.02 -1.74
CA ALA A 296 23.18 -2.72 -2.73
C ALA A 296 22.89 -1.81 -3.94
N VAL A 297 22.55 -0.54 -3.70
CA VAL A 297 22.39 0.46 -4.77
C VAL A 297 23.71 0.67 -5.52
N ALA A 298 24.83 0.79 -4.81
CA ALA A 298 26.14 0.92 -5.45
C ALA A 298 26.53 -0.32 -6.27
N ALA A 299 26.26 -1.53 -5.77
CA ALA A 299 26.50 -2.78 -6.49
C ALA A 299 25.64 -2.86 -7.76
N TYR A 300 24.34 -2.59 -7.63
CA TYR A 300 23.40 -2.54 -8.75
C TYR A 300 23.88 -1.57 -9.85
N SER A 301 24.23 -0.34 -9.48
CA SER A 301 24.74 0.66 -10.43
C SER A 301 26.07 0.25 -11.05
N GLY A 302 26.97 -0.37 -10.28
CA GLY A 302 28.24 -0.88 -10.78
C GLY A 302 28.10 -2.04 -11.77
N GLU A 303 27.10 -2.92 -11.56
CA GLU A 303 26.84 -4.08 -12.40
C GLU A 303 26.07 -3.75 -13.69
N THR A 304 25.15 -2.79 -13.61
CA THR A 304 24.21 -2.49 -14.72
C THR A 304 24.54 -1.21 -15.47
N GLY A 305 25.28 -0.29 -14.85
CA GLY A 305 25.47 1.08 -15.34
C GLY A 305 24.27 2.01 -15.12
N ASP A 306 23.16 1.53 -14.56
CA ASP A 306 22.01 2.38 -14.25
C ASP A 306 22.29 3.28 -13.04
N THR A 307 22.13 4.58 -13.24
CA THR A 307 22.31 5.62 -12.22
C THR A 307 20.98 6.31 -11.85
N ASN A 308 19.86 5.86 -12.41
CA ASN A 308 18.53 6.35 -12.08
C ASN A 308 17.98 5.74 -10.78
N ILE A 309 18.84 5.70 -9.76
CA ILE A 309 18.59 5.14 -8.44
C ILE A 309 19.37 5.92 -7.38
N SER A 310 18.83 6.04 -6.16
CA SER A 310 19.49 6.72 -5.04
C SER A 310 18.98 6.22 -3.68
N CYS A 311 19.61 6.65 -2.59
CA CYS A 311 19.22 6.30 -1.23
C CYS A 311 18.79 7.53 -0.41
N MET A 312 17.89 7.30 0.57
CA MET A 312 17.59 8.26 1.65
C MET A 312 17.35 7.52 2.97
N LYS A 313 18.10 7.89 4.01
CA LYS A 313 17.88 7.37 5.37
C LYS A 313 16.72 8.08 6.06
N PHE A 314 15.78 7.33 6.61
CA PHE A 314 14.79 7.87 7.55
C PHE A 314 15.38 8.16 8.92
N ASP A 315 14.70 8.99 9.70
CA ASP A 315 15.03 9.13 11.12
C ASP A 315 14.40 7.97 11.89
N VAL A 316 15.13 7.44 12.87
CA VAL A 316 14.60 6.40 13.77
C VAL A 316 13.51 7.01 14.64
N GLN A 317 12.41 6.28 14.79
CA GLN A 317 11.28 6.66 15.63
C GLN A 317 11.71 6.94 17.07
N LEU A 318 11.06 7.93 17.69
CA LEU A 318 11.42 8.43 19.02
C LEU A 318 10.35 8.07 20.04
N PHE A 319 10.76 7.64 21.23
CA PHE A 319 9.84 7.42 22.35
C PHE A 319 8.94 8.65 22.64
N SER A 320 9.47 9.87 22.50
CA SER A 320 8.72 11.12 22.69
C SER A 320 7.62 11.37 21.65
N ASP A 321 7.58 10.59 20.57
CA ASP A 321 6.51 10.64 19.58
C ASP A 321 5.45 9.56 19.80
N GLY A 322 5.61 8.70 20.81
CA GLY A 322 4.76 7.55 21.05
C GLY A 322 4.98 6.42 20.04
N TYR A 323 4.34 5.29 20.30
CA TYR A 323 4.30 4.13 19.42
C TYR A 323 2.88 3.66 19.23
N SER A 324 2.66 2.99 18.12
CA SER A 324 1.44 2.23 17.83
C SER A 324 1.62 0.76 18.20
N ALA A 325 0.53 -0.01 18.09
CA ALA A 325 0.49 -1.46 18.34
C ALA A 325 1.74 -2.21 17.85
N ASP A 326 2.22 -3.14 18.68
CA ASP A 326 3.46 -3.89 18.49
C ASP A 326 4.68 -2.99 18.17
N TRP A 327 4.77 -1.85 18.85
CA TRP A 327 5.87 -0.86 18.75
C TRP A 327 6.05 -0.21 17.37
N HIS A 328 5.02 -0.24 16.54
CA HIS A 328 5.03 0.38 15.21
C HIS A 328 5.05 1.92 15.29
N PRO A 329 5.35 2.60 14.18
CA PRO A 329 5.40 4.06 14.17
C PRO A 329 4.04 4.67 14.50
N SER A 330 4.01 5.60 15.46
CA SER A 330 2.83 6.42 15.72
C SER A 330 2.46 7.29 14.50
N GLN A 331 1.25 7.85 14.48
CA GLN A 331 0.86 8.76 13.39
C GLN A 331 1.78 9.98 13.30
N LYS A 332 2.28 10.46 14.44
CA LYS A 332 3.26 11.55 14.52
C LYS A 332 4.58 11.18 13.86
N THR A 333 5.06 9.95 14.10
CA THR A 333 6.26 9.42 13.43
C THR A 333 6.04 9.31 11.93
N HIS A 334 4.90 8.78 11.49
CA HIS A 334 4.53 8.74 10.06
C HIS A 334 4.50 10.13 9.42
N THR A 335 3.98 11.15 10.10
CA THR A 335 3.97 12.53 9.59
C THR A 335 5.40 13.07 9.42
N LYS A 336 6.28 12.90 10.41
CA LYS A 336 7.69 13.33 10.29
C LYS A 336 8.42 12.61 9.15
N ALA A 337 8.19 11.31 9.00
CA ALA A 337 8.74 10.53 7.90
C ALA A 337 8.22 11.02 6.55
N ALA A 338 6.92 11.28 6.42
CA ALA A 338 6.31 11.82 5.20
C ALA A 338 6.88 13.20 4.85
N ASP A 339 7.03 14.10 5.82
CA ASP A 339 7.62 15.43 5.61
C ASP A 339 9.06 15.34 5.10
N LYS A 340 9.86 14.44 5.67
CA LYS A 340 11.24 14.19 5.24
C LYS A 340 11.29 13.64 3.83
N LEU A 341 10.48 12.62 3.54
CA LEU A 341 10.42 11.98 2.23
C LEU A 341 9.93 12.96 1.15
N THR A 342 8.86 13.72 1.43
CA THR A 342 8.31 14.75 0.53
C THR A 342 9.39 15.76 0.14
N ARG A 343 10.11 16.34 1.11
CA ARG A 343 11.20 17.29 0.81
C ARG A 343 12.30 16.67 -0.06
N HIS A 344 12.66 15.41 0.21
CA HIS A 344 13.67 14.72 -0.58
C HIS A 344 13.19 14.47 -2.02
N ILE A 345 11.94 14.01 -2.19
CA ILE A 345 11.36 13.75 -3.52
C ILE A 345 11.21 15.03 -4.34
N THR A 346 10.73 16.12 -3.75
CA THR A 346 10.67 17.45 -4.40
C THR A 346 12.03 17.84 -4.98
N GLN A 347 13.11 17.68 -4.21
CA GLN A 347 14.47 17.97 -4.68
C GLN A 347 14.95 16.98 -5.75
N LEU A 348 14.69 15.69 -5.55
CA LEU A 348 15.16 14.60 -6.42
C LEU A 348 14.51 14.62 -7.79
N MET A 349 13.19 14.87 -7.83
CA MET A 349 12.36 14.79 -9.03
C MET A 349 12.07 16.16 -9.67
N GLY A 350 12.37 17.26 -8.97
CA GLY A 350 12.03 18.61 -9.42
C GLY A 350 10.51 18.86 -9.41
N TRP A 351 9.80 18.27 -8.46
CA TRP A 351 8.34 18.36 -8.30
C TRP A 351 7.93 19.55 -7.42
#